data_AF-A0AAD7R5V6-F1
#
_entry.id   AF-A0AAD7R5V6-F1
#
_cell.length_a   1.000
_cell.length_b   1.000
_cell.length_c   1.000
_cell.angle_alpha   90.00
_cell.angle_beta   90.00
_cell.angle_gamma   90.00
#
_symmetry.space_group_name_H-M   'P 1'
#
loop_
_entity.id
_entity.type
_entity.pdbx_description
1 polymer ?
#
loop_
_entity_poly.entity_id
_entity_poly.type
_entity_poly.pdbx_seq_one_letter_code
_entity_poly.pdbx_strand_id
1 'polypeptide(L)' 'MHFLVNHVQDGLQSALVGQLYRPGLLDDLLTESEDMAQRRSEAADMLKALQKASHVIAEIRETHLW' A
#
# COMPACT_ATOMS: atom_id res chain seq x y z
N MET A 1 -22.07 -33.31 3.69
CA MET A 1 -21.03 -32.26 3.79
C MET A 1 -19.65 -32.81 4.22
N HIS A 2 -19.38 -34.12 4.17
CA HIS A 2 -18.17 -34.69 4.82
C HIS A 2 -16.90 -34.72 3.93
N PHE A 3 -17.04 -34.75 2.60
CA PHE A 3 -15.90 -34.99 1.69
C PHE A 3 -15.38 -33.76 0.95
N LEU A 4 -16.21 -32.74 0.73
CA LEU A 4 -15.81 -31.52 0.00
C LEU A 4 -15.65 -30.34 0.95
N VAL A 5 -16.71 -30.01 1.69
CA VAL A 5 -16.71 -28.83 2.57
C VAL A 5 -15.68 -28.96 3.69
N ASN A 6 -15.70 -30.05 4.45
CA ASN A 6 -14.73 -30.27 5.52
C ASN A 6 -13.29 -30.43 5.00
N HIS A 7 -13.11 -31.16 3.88
CA HIS A 7 -11.79 -31.36 3.29
C HIS A 7 -11.14 -30.06 2.83
N VAL A 8 -11.91 -29.20 2.14
CA VAL A 8 -11.41 -27.89 1.71
C VAL A 8 -11.18 -27.00 2.92
N GLN A 9 -12.09 -26.96 3.90
CA GLN A 9 -11.93 -26.14 5.10
C GLN A 9 -10.64 -26.49 5.87
N ASP A 10 -10.35 -27.78 6.05
CA ASP A 10 -9.17 -28.25 6.79
C ASP A 10 -7.86 -28.09 5.99
N GLY A 11 -7.93 -28.22 4.66
CA GLY A 11 -6.74 -28.21 3.79
C GLY A 11 -6.38 -26.86 3.15
N LEU A 12 -7.30 -25.90 3.12
CA LEU A 12 -7.16 -24.67 2.33
C LEU A 12 -5.93 -23.87 2.73
N GLN A 13 -5.66 -23.73 4.02
CA GLN A 13 -4.53 -22.93 4.53
C GLN A 13 -3.19 -23.50 4.06
N SER A 14 -2.98 -24.80 4.25
CA SER A 14 -1.78 -25.50 3.79
C SER A 14 -1.63 -25.46 2.28
N ALA A 15 -2.74 -25.59 1.54
CA ALA A 15 -2.74 -25.50 0.08
C ALA A 15 -2.35 -24.10 -0.40
N LEU A 16 -2.91 -23.04 0.19
CA LEU A 16 -2.58 -21.65 -0.16
C LEU A 16 -1.11 -21.33 0.15
N VAL A 17 -0.59 -21.74 1.31
CA VAL A 17 0.83 -21.55 1.63
C VAL A 17 1.72 -22.33 0.65
N GLY A 18 1.43 -23.60 0.39
CA GLY A 18 2.23 -24.42 -0.54
C GLY A 18 2.21 -23.94 -1.99
N GLN A 19 1.16 -23.23 -2.40
CA GLN A 19 1.02 -22.69 -3.76
C GLN A 19 1.55 -21.26 -3.89
N LEU A 20 1.25 -20.38 -2.94
CA LEU A 20 1.51 -18.95 -3.04
C LEU A 20 2.81 -18.51 -2.35
N TYR A 21 3.26 -19.21 -1.31
CA TYR A 21 4.47 -18.86 -0.57
C TYR A 21 5.72 -19.47 -1.22
N ARG A 22 6.01 -19.05 -2.45
CA ARG A 22 7.18 -19.48 -3.21
C ARG A 22 8.00 -18.26 -3.59
N PRO A 23 9.31 -18.20 -3.25
CA PRO A 23 10.12 -17.00 -3.52
C PRO A 23 10.02 -16.48 -4.96
N GLY A 24 10.00 -17.38 -5.96
CA GLY A 24 9.88 -17.00 -7.37
C GLY A 24 8.49 -16.55 -7.83
N LEU A 25 7.47 -16.59 -6.95
CA LEU A 25 6.14 -16.05 -7.22
C LEU A 25 5.85 -14.78 -6.42
N LEU A 26 6.63 -14.48 -5.37
CA LEU A 26 6.31 -13.38 -4.46
C LEU A 26 6.37 -12.03 -5.15
N ASP A 27 7.35 -11.80 -6.01
CA ASP A 27 7.47 -10.52 -6.73
C ASP A 27 6.25 -10.28 -7.63
N ASP A 28 5.85 -11.30 -8.40
CA ASP A 28 4.68 -11.22 -9.28
C ASP A 28 3.36 -11.10 -8.48
N LEU A 29 3.17 -11.94 -7.46
CA LEU A 29 1.93 -11.96 -6.65
C LEU A 29 1.76 -10.70 -5.79
N LEU A 30 2.86 -10.10 -5.34
CA LEU A 30 2.87 -8.88 -4.53
C LEU A 30 3.06 -7.62 -5.37
N THR A 31 3.04 -7.74 -6.70
CA THR A 31 3.02 -6.58 -7.59
C THR A 31 1.72 -5.79 -7.37
N GLU A 32 1.88 -4.54 -6.98
CA GLU A 32 0.75 -3.63 -6.79
C GLU A 32 0.17 -3.20 -8.14
N SER A 33 -1.12 -2.86 -8.14
CA SER A 33 -1.78 -2.21 -9.28
C SER A 33 -1.17 -0.83 -9.57
N GLU A 34 -0.92 -0.54 -10.85
CA GLU A 34 -0.42 0.77 -11.31
C GLU A 34 -1.34 1.93 -10.88
N ASP A 35 -2.66 1.75 -10.94
CA ASP A 35 -3.63 2.76 -10.50
C ASP A 35 -3.49 3.10 -9.01
N MET A 36 -3.21 2.09 -8.17
CA MET A 36 -3.02 2.29 -6.73
C MET A 36 -1.70 2.97 -6.44
N ALA A 37 -0.63 2.55 -7.12
CA ALA A 37 0.67 3.18 -7.03
C ALA A 37 0.61 4.67 -7.44
N GLN A 38 -0.09 4.97 -8.55
CA GLN A 38 -0.27 6.33 -9.06
C GLN A 38 -1.04 7.21 -8.08
N ARG A 39 -2.20 6.73 -7.59
CA ARG A 39 -2.99 7.46 -6.58
C ARG A 39 -2.19 7.73 -5.31
N ARG A 40 -1.38 6.77 -4.86
CA ARG A 40 -0.50 6.95 -3.70
C ARG A 40 0.58 8.01 -3.97
N SER A 41 1.17 8.01 -5.17
CA SER A 41 2.15 9.02 -5.58
C SER A 41 1.55 10.42 -5.57
N GLU A 42 0.37 10.60 -6.16
CA GLU A 42 -0.34 11.88 -6.21
C GLU A 42 -0.66 12.42 -4.82
N ALA A 43 -1.16 11.56 -3.93
CA ALA A 43 -1.42 11.92 -2.53
C ALA A 43 -0.13 12.35 -1.79
N ALA A 44 0.97 11.63 -2.02
CA ALA A 44 2.27 11.98 -1.44
C ALA A 44 2.82 13.30 -1.97
N ASP A 45 2.63 13.59 -3.26
CA ASP A 45 3.08 14.85 -3.87
C ASP A 45 2.24 16.04 -3.41
N MET A 46 0.93 15.86 -3.25
CA MET A 46 0.05 16.86 -2.64
C MET A 46 0.47 17.13 -1.18
N LEU A 47 0.81 16.09 -0.41
CA LEU A 47 1.31 16.28 0.95
C LEU A 47 2.61 17.09 0.98
N LYS A 48 3.57 16.80 0.08
CA LYS A 48 4.80 17.60 -0.05
C LYS A 48 4.48 19.06 -0.39
N ALA A 49 3.51 19.31 -1.26
CA ALA A 49 3.10 20.66 -1.61
C ALA A 49 2.52 21.41 -0.40
N LEU A 50 1.67 20.76 0.39
CA LEU A 50 1.11 21.33 1.62
C LEU A 50 2.20 21.62 2.67
N GLN A 51 3.19 20.74 2.82
CA GLN A 51 4.32 20.97 3.71
C GLN A 51 5.14 22.19 3.29
N LYS A 52 5.39 22.37 1.99
CA LYS A 52 6.03 23.58 1.46
C LYS A 52 5.18 24.82 1.70
N ALA A 53 3.87 24.74 1.49
CA ALA A 53 2.96 25.86 1.77
C ALA A 53 3.02 26.28 3.25
N SER A 54 3.10 25.31 4.17
CA SER A 54 3.28 25.60 5.60
C SER A 54 4.59 26.33 5.90
N HIS A 55 5.68 26.01 5.19
CA HIS A 55 6.95 26.71 5.34
C HIS A 55 6.86 28.16 4.86
N VAL A 56 6.25 28.38 3.69
CA VAL A 56 6.00 29.74 3.16
C VAL A 56 5.14 30.56 4.11
N ILE A 57 4.11 29.97 4.72
CA ILE A 57 3.29 30.66 5.74
C ILE A 57 4.14 31.08 6.95
N ALA A 58 5.08 30.23 7.39
CA ALA A 58 5.99 30.55 8.48
C ALA A 58 6.91 31.73 8.13
N GLU A 59 7.50 31.73 6.92
CA GLU A 59 8.35 32.83 6.42
C GLU A 59 7.61 34.17 6.38
N ILE A 60 6.36 34.19 5.89
CA ILE A 60 5.52 35.39 5.85
C ILE A 60 5.27 35.92 7.26
N ARG A 61 4.98 35.03 8.22
CA ARG A 61 4.77 35.42 9.62
C ARG A 61 6.02 36.07 10.21
N GLU A 62 7.20 35.57 9.88
CA GLU A 62 8.47 36.13 10.33
C GLU A 62 8.75 37.50 9.71
N THR A 63 8.40 37.71 8.44
CA THR A 63 8.57 39.03 7.78
C THR A 63 7.68 40.12 8.38
N HIS A 64 6.50 39.77 8.90
CA HIS A 64 5.59 40.71 9.58
C HIS A 64 5.97 41.03 11.03
N LEU A 65 6.96 40.33 11.62
CA LEU A 65 7.45 40.60 12.97
C LEU A 65 8.59 41.64 13.02
N TRP A 66 9.08 42.08 11.86
CA TRP A 66 10.06 43.16 11.68
C TRP A 66 9.38 44.43 11.20
#